data_AF-X0TR35-F1
#
_entry.id   AF-X0TR35-F1
#
_cell.length_a   1.000
_cell.length_b   1.000
_cell.length_c   1.000
_cell.angle_alpha   90.00
_cell.angle_beta   90.00
_cell.angle_gamma   90.00
#
_symmetry.space_group_name_H-M   'P 1'
#
loop_
_entity.id
_entity.type
_entity.pdbx_description
1 polymer ?
#
loop_
_entity_poly.entity_id
_entity_poly.type
_entity_poly.pdbx_seq_one_letter_code
_entity_poly.pdbx_strand_id
1 'polypeptide(L)'
;MRNLTKLLGKAAIAAALLAVAPVAATAGGVLRLDEVAVGELDPAKASDYADSILMFNVYDTLVLPRQGGPGHVPHLAESWEGAGTSFTFKLRSDVRFQSGNPLTADDVVFSVERMKALGKGLSYLLGTVESVEAVDGSTVRFNLAQAYAPFVASLVRLPIVDKKLVMENLGAGDGEMGDWGEAFLS
;
A
#
# COMPACT_ATOMS: atom_id res chain seq x y z
N MET A 1 65.68 -51.71 -18.45
CA MET A 1 66.57 -50.86 -19.28
C MET A 1 65.67 -49.89 -20.04
N ARG A 2 65.50 -48.64 -19.62
CA ARG A 2 66.40 -47.46 -19.70
C ARG A 2 65.85 -46.50 -20.78
N ASN A 3 65.87 -45.20 -20.43
CA ASN A 3 65.67 -43.99 -21.26
C ASN A 3 64.19 -43.52 -21.26
N LEU A 4 63.75 -42.48 -20.53
CA LEU A 4 64.29 -41.12 -20.29
C LEU A 4 64.67 -40.38 -21.59
N THR A 5 63.78 -39.54 -22.13
CA THR A 5 63.99 -38.08 -22.36
C THR A 5 62.82 -37.41 -23.11
N LYS A 6 62.27 -36.36 -22.48
CA LYS A 6 61.76 -35.07 -22.99
C LYS A 6 61.20 -35.01 -24.43
N LEU A 7 60.00 -34.45 -24.58
CA LEU A 7 59.82 -33.16 -25.27
C LEU A 7 58.48 -32.50 -24.90
N LEU A 8 58.55 -31.21 -24.60
CA LEU A 8 57.42 -30.33 -24.29
C LEU A 8 56.59 -30.08 -25.55
N GLY A 9 55.29 -30.34 -25.47
CA GLY A 9 54.29 -29.84 -26.42
C GLY A 9 53.27 -29.01 -25.66
N LYS A 10 53.36 -27.68 -25.77
CA LYS A 10 52.37 -26.74 -25.24
C LYS A 10 51.03 -27.00 -25.94
N ALA A 11 50.09 -27.69 -25.27
CA ALA A 11 48.70 -27.75 -25.72
C ALA A 11 47.91 -26.69 -24.94
N ALA A 12 47.46 -25.67 -25.67
CA ALA A 12 46.71 -24.55 -25.16
C ALA A 12 45.40 -25.01 -24.51
N ILE A 13 45.13 -24.49 -23.31
CA ILE A 13 43.85 -24.60 -22.63
C ILE A 13 42.86 -23.71 -23.40
N ALA A 14 42.00 -24.33 -24.21
CA ALA A 14 40.81 -23.67 -24.74
C ALA A 14 39.71 -23.78 -23.68
N ALA A 15 39.65 -22.79 -22.77
CA ALA A 15 38.50 -22.63 -21.89
C ALA A 15 37.31 -22.18 -22.73
N ALA A 16 36.40 -23.11 -23.04
CA ALA A 16 35.10 -22.77 -23.59
C ALA A 16 34.28 -22.06 -22.51
N LEU A 17 34.26 -20.72 -22.56
CA LEU A 17 33.25 -19.95 -21.83
C LEU A 17 31.89 -20.31 -22.45
N LEU A 18 31.06 -21.07 -21.73
CA LEU A 18 29.63 -21.03 -21.96
C LEU A 18 29.17 -19.60 -21.69
N ALA A 19 28.93 -18.84 -22.75
CA ALA A 19 28.13 -17.64 -22.66
C ALA A 19 26.73 -18.05 -22.23
N VAL A 20 26.46 -17.98 -20.92
CA VAL A 20 25.09 -17.92 -20.43
C VAL A 20 24.54 -16.59 -20.93
N ALA A 21 23.86 -16.63 -22.08
CA ALA A 21 23.10 -15.48 -22.53
C ALA A 21 22.13 -15.12 -21.40
N PRO A 22 22.11 -13.86 -20.92
CA PRO A 22 21.08 -13.47 -20.00
C PRO A 22 19.77 -13.71 -20.73
N VAL A 23 18.90 -14.57 -20.17
CA VAL A 23 17.49 -14.53 -20.51
C VAL A 23 17.09 -13.11 -20.19
N ALA A 24 16.91 -12.29 -21.23
CA ALA A 24 16.32 -10.99 -21.07
C ALA A 24 14.93 -11.26 -20.50
N ALA A 25 14.76 -11.09 -19.20
CA ALA A 25 13.45 -10.97 -18.61
C ALA A 25 12.78 -9.84 -19.39
N THR A 26 11.75 -10.14 -20.17
CA THR A 26 10.90 -9.11 -20.75
C THR A 26 10.19 -8.44 -19.58
N ALA A 27 10.84 -7.44 -19.00
CA ALA A 27 10.18 -6.51 -18.11
C ALA A 27 9.15 -5.77 -18.95
N GLY A 28 7.88 -6.07 -18.73
CA GLY A 28 6.78 -5.25 -19.23
C GLY A 28 6.00 -5.82 -20.41
N GLY A 29 4.69 -5.65 -20.30
CA GLY A 29 3.68 -5.73 -21.34
C GLY A 29 2.55 -4.78 -20.96
N VAL A 30 1.74 -4.34 -21.91
CA VAL A 30 0.55 -3.53 -21.61
C VAL A 30 -0.59 -4.48 -21.28
N LEU A 31 -1.02 -4.50 -20.00
CA LEU A 31 -2.28 -5.12 -19.63
C LEU A 31 -3.42 -4.20 -20.06
N ARG A 32 -4.31 -4.71 -20.91
CA ARG A 32 -5.54 -4.01 -21.30
C ARG A 32 -6.71 -4.73 -20.65
N LEU A 33 -7.50 -3.99 -19.90
CA LEU A 33 -8.72 -4.45 -19.26
C LEU A 33 -9.87 -3.61 -19.83
N ASP A 34 -11.00 -4.25 -20.06
CA ASP A 34 -12.25 -3.58 -20.37
C ASP A 34 -13.09 -3.57 -19.10
N GLU A 35 -13.63 -2.41 -18.73
CA GLU A 35 -14.38 -2.18 -17.50
C GLU A 35 -15.38 -1.05 -17.73
N VAL A 36 -16.42 -0.97 -16.89
CA VAL A 36 -17.29 0.21 -16.90
C VAL A 36 -16.50 1.48 -16.54
N ALA A 37 -17.00 2.64 -16.96
CA ALA A 37 -16.32 3.90 -16.68
C ALA A 37 -16.16 4.12 -15.17
N VAL A 38 -14.95 4.46 -14.73
CA VAL A 38 -14.68 4.85 -13.34
C VAL A 38 -15.39 6.16 -13.05
N GLY A 39 -16.21 6.17 -12.00
CA GLY A 39 -17.00 7.33 -11.62
C GLY A 39 -16.32 8.20 -10.56
N GLU A 40 -15.40 7.61 -9.79
CA GLU A 40 -14.80 8.26 -8.64
C GLU A 40 -13.29 7.98 -8.51
N LEU A 41 -12.50 9.05 -8.35
CA LEU A 41 -11.05 8.96 -8.14
C LEU A 41 -10.66 9.18 -6.67
N ASP A 42 -11.55 9.75 -5.88
CA ASP A 42 -11.33 9.95 -4.45
C ASP A 42 -11.60 8.65 -3.67
N PRO A 43 -10.59 8.09 -2.97
CA PRO A 43 -10.74 6.85 -2.22
C PRO A 43 -11.78 6.91 -1.10
N ALA A 44 -12.13 8.08 -0.59
CA ALA A 44 -13.16 8.23 0.45
C ALA A 44 -14.59 8.19 -0.10
N LYS A 45 -14.76 8.39 -1.42
CA LYS A 45 -16.08 8.41 -2.10
C LYS A 45 -16.32 7.15 -2.92
N ALA A 46 -15.25 6.49 -3.39
CA ALA A 46 -15.31 5.26 -4.17
C ALA A 46 -16.17 4.18 -3.48
N SER A 47 -17.08 3.56 -4.23
CA SER A 47 -18.03 2.60 -3.64
C SER A 47 -18.32 1.39 -4.53
N ASP A 48 -18.06 1.48 -5.83
CA ASP A 48 -18.33 0.40 -6.76
C ASP A 48 -17.08 -0.42 -7.12
N TYR A 49 -17.29 -1.41 -7.99
CA TYR A 49 -16.23 -2.33 -8.41
C TYR A 49 -15.20 -1.66 -9.33
N ALA A 50 -15.63 -0.81 -10.26
CA ALA A 50 -14.74 -0.16 -11.21
C ALA A 50 -13.84 0.86 -10.50
N ASP A 51 -14.41 1.65 -9.58
CA ASP A 51 -13.64 2.53 -8.71
C ASP A 51 -12.60 1.73 -7.91
N SER A 52 -12.99 0.57 -7.38
CA SER A 52 -12.11 -0.29 -6.59
C SER A 52 -10.89 -0.76 -7.38
N ILE A 53 -11.03 -1.07 -8.68
CA ILE A 53 -9.90 -1.44 -9.54
C ILE A 53 -8.88 -0.29 -9.57
N LEU A 54 -9.33 0.94 -9.75
CA LEU A 54 -8.44 2.10 -9.73
C LEU A 54 -7.82 2.28 -8.33
N MET A 55 -8.61 2.16 -7.27
CA MET A 55 -8.12 2.32 -5.89
C MET A 55 -6.94 1.38 -5.59
N PHE A 56 -7.05 0.10 -5.91
CA PHE A 56 -5.98 -0.89 -5.65
C PHE A 56 -4.72 -0.71 -6.51
N ASN A 57 -4.77 0.11 -7.57
CA ASN A 57 -3.61 0.38 -8.42
C ASN A 57 -2.96 1.74 -8.13
N VAL A 58 -3.67 2.66 -7.48
CA VAL A 58 -3.21 4.04 -7.24
C VAL A 58 -2.92 4.29 -5.75
N TYR A 59 -3.66 3.64 -4.85
CA TYR A 59 -3.54 3.86 -3.42
C TYR A 59 -3.26 2.55 -2.68
N ASP A 60 -2.48 2.68 -1.61
CA ASP A 60 -2.10 1.56 -0.75
C ASP A 60 -2.86 1.62 0.59
N THR A 61 -3.05 0.44 1.19
CA THR A 61 -3.75 0.24 2.47
C THR A 61 -2.78 -0.35 3.51
N LEU A 62 -3.16 -0.30 4.80
CA LEU A 62 -2.33 -0.89 5.87
C LEU A 62 -2.08 -2.39 5.65
N VAL A 63 -3.09 -3.11 5.17
CA VAL A 63 -3.08 -4.56 4.95
C VAL A 63 -3.73 -4.90 3.61
N LEU A 64 -3.38 -6.06 3.06
CA LEU A 64 -3.99 -6.63 1.87
C LEU A 64 -4.69 -7.97 2.17
N PRO A 65 -5.71 -8.37 1.38
CA PRO A 65 -6.21 -9.73 1.40
C PRO A 65 -5.10 -10.73 1.09
N ARG A 66 -5.07 -11.85 1.81
CA ARG A 66 -4.18 -12.97 1.47
C ARG A 66 -4.61 -13.57 0.13
N GLN A 67 -3.67 -13.65 -0.81
CA GLN A 67 -3.91 -14.33 -2.08
C GLN A 67 -4.10 -15.83 -1.86
N GLY A 68 -5.13 -16.42 -2.50
CA GLY A 68 -5.38 -17.86 -2.49
C GLY A 68 -5.89 -18.46 -1.18
N GLY A 69 -6.28 -17.64 -0.18
CA GLY A 69 -6.81 -18.16 1.07
C GLY A 69 -7.34 -17.08 2.02
N PRO A 70 -7.91 -17.47 3.17
CA PRO A 70 -8.46 -16.52 4.13
C PRO A 70 -7.37 -15.71 4.85
N GLY A 71 -7.77 -14.53 5.33
CA GLY A 71 -6.95 -13.65 6.15
C GLY A 71 -6.30 -12.51 5.38
N HIS A 72 -5.43 -11.79 6.08
CA HIS A 72 -4.81 -10.56 5.60
C HIS A 72 -3.30 -10.62 5.80
N VAL A 73 -2.56 -9.85 5.00
CA VAL A 73 -1.10 -9.77 5.04
C VAL A 73 -0.64 -8.31 5.18
N PRO A 74 0.56 -8.07 5.73
CA PRO A 74 1.18 -6.74 5.79
C PRO A 74 1.25 -6.06 4.41
N HIS A 75 1.10 -4.73 4.39
CA HIS A 75 1.32 -3.92 3.19
C HIS A 75 1.99 -2.58 3.51
N LEU A 76 1.26 -1.50 3.82
CA LEU A 76 1.87 -0.28 4.38
C LEU A 76 2.28 -0.46 5.84
N ALA A 77 1.52 -1.26 6.59
CA ALA A 77 1.96 -1.75 7.88
C ALA A 77 2.89 -2.97 7.68
N GLU A 78 4.03 -3.00 8.35
CA GLU A 78 4.93 -4.17 8.38
C GLU A 78 4.45 -5.25 9.36
N SER A 79 3.74 -4.84 10.41
CA SER A 79 3.14 -5.72 11.40
C SER A 79 1.98 -5.05 12.12
N TRP A 80 1.13 -5.86 12.74
CA TRP A 80 0.13 -5.37 13.68
C TRP A 80 -0.10 -6.39 14.79
N GLU A 81 -0.53 -5.89 15.93
CA GLU A 81 -0.94 -6.69 17.07
C GLU A 81 -2.23 -6.12 17.67
N GLY A 82 -2.87 -6.91 18.53
CA GLY A 82 -4.10 -6.52 19.21
C GLY A 82 -5.29 -7.40 18.85
N ALA A 83 -6.33 -7.24 19.65
CA ALA A 83 -7.56 -8.01 19.58
C ALA A 83 -8.69 -7.24 20.28
N GLY A 84 -9.94 -7.63 20.01
CA GLY A 84 -11.10 -7.01 20.64
C GLY A 84 -11.26 -5.56 20.21
N THR A 85 -10.94 -4.63 21.11
CA THR A 85 -11.17 -3.19 20.95
C THR A 85 -9.91 -2.38 20.70
N SER A 86 -8.72 -2.99 20.65
CA SER A 86 -7.47 -2.24 20.43
C SER A 86 -6.55 -2.97 19.46
N PHE A 87 -6.06 -2.23 18.47
CA PHE A 87 -5.14 -2.72 17.45
C PHE A 87 -4.03 -1.70 17.22
N THR A 88 -2.78 -2.16 17.22
CA THR A 88 -1.60 -1.31 16.98
C THR A 88 -0.87 -1.79 15.74
N PHE A 89 -0.59 -0.87 14.82
CA PHE A 89 0.08 -1.11 13.54
C PHE A 89 1.43 -0.41 13.53
N LYS A 90 2.47 -1.10 13.05
CA LYS A 90 3.79 -0.53 12.76
C LYS A 90 3.89 -0.28 11.26
N LEU A 91 4.17 0.95 10.88
CA LEU A 91 4.30 1.37 9.48
C LEU A 91 5.70 1.10 8.97
N ARG A 92 5.78 0.77 7.69
CA ARG A 92 7.04 0.71 6.96
C ARG A 92 7.70 2.10 6.88
N SER A 93 9.02 2.13 6.98
CA SER A 93 9.82 3.37 6.89
C SER A 93 10.34 3.70 5.49
N ASP A 94 10.18 2.78 4.53
CA ASP A 94 10.68 2.91 3.16
C ASP A 94 9.64 3.48 2.17
N VAL A 95 8.46 3.85 2.66
CA VAL A 95 7.34 4.32 1.83
C VAL A 95 7.37 5.83 1.65
N ARG A 96 7.17 6.27 0.41
CA ARG A 96 6.93 7.66 0.04
C ARG A 96 5.71 7.75 -0.85
N PHE A 97 4.95 8.81 -0.69
CA PHE A 97 3.88 9.19 -1.61
C PHE A 97 4.47 9.65 -2.95
N GLN A 98 3.62 9.73 -3.97
CA GLN A 98 4.01 10.22 -5.30
C GLN A 98 4.49 11.69 -5.29
N SER A 99 4.08 12.46 -4.28
CA SER A 99 4.60 13.81 -3.98
C SER A 99 6.06 13.83 -3.50
N GLY A 100 6.60 12.68 -3.08
CA GLY A 100 7.89 12.54 -2.42
C GLY A 100 7.85 12.62 -0.89
N ASN A 101 6.72 13.01 -0.29
CA ASN A 101 6.54 13.04 1.17
C ASN A 101 6.66 11.61 1.75
N PRO A 102 7.31 11.43 2.92
CA PRO A 102 7.35 10.13 3.59
C PRO A 102 5.98 9.76 4.17
N LEU A 103 5.65 8.47 4.21
CA LEU A 103 4.50 7.99 4.97
C LEU A 103 4.75 8.13 6.47
N THR A 104 3.76 8.65 7.19
CA THR A 104 3.77 8.79 8.66
C THR A 104 2.47 8.27 9.28
N ALA A 105 2.49 8.07 10.60
CA ALA A 105 1.29 7.72 11.36
C ALA A 105 0.18 8.78 11.25
N ASP A 106 0.54 10.05 11.08
CA ASP A 106 -0.41 11.16 10.93
C ASP A 106 -1.22 11.06 9.62
N ASP A 107 -0.65 10.50 8.57
CA ASP A 107 -1.36 10.27 7.30
C ASP A 107 -2.47 9.23 7.47
N VAL A 108 -2.23 8.21 8.30
CA VAL A 108 -3.23 7.18 8.62
C VAL A 108 -4.35 7.76 9.46
N VAL A 109 -4.01 8.51 10.51
CA VAL A 109 -4.99 9.23 11.35
C VAL A 109 -5.86 10.13 10.47
N PHE A 110 -5.22 10.97 9.64
CA PHE A 110 -5.91 11.87 8.74
C PHE A 110 -6.83 11.14 7.75
N SER A 111 -6.38 10.03 7.17
CA SER A 111 -7.18 9.26 6.21
C SER A 111 -8.45 8.70 6.84
N VAL A 112 -8.37 8.22 8.09
CA VAL A 112 -9.54 7.73 8.85
C VAL A 112 -10.49 8.87 9.19
N GLU A 113 -9.97 9.98 9.70
CA GLU A 113 -10.77 11.16 10.05
C GLU A 113 -11.49 11.72 8.83
N ARG A 114 -10.77 11.85 7.71
CA ARG A 114 -11.31 12.28 6.43
C ARG A 114 -12.45 11.37 5.97
N MET A 115 -12.24 10.05 5.98
CA MET A 115 -13.27 9.10 5.55
C MET A 115 -14.52 9.17 6.44
N LYS A 116 -14.35 9.35 7.75
CA LYS A 116 -15.47 9.53 8.70
C LYS A 116 -16.18 10.87 8.51
N ALA A 117 -15.43 11.96 8.28
CA ALA A 117 -15.99 13.30 8.11
C ALA A 117 -16.82 13.42 6.83
N LEU A 118 -16.34 12.84 5.73
CA LEU A 118 -17.07 12.84 4.47
C LEU A 118 -18.32 11.97 4.50
N GLY A 119 -18.30 10.84 5.22
CA GLY A 119 -19.47 9.97 5.38
C GLY A 119 -19.99 9.37 4.06
N LYS A 120 -19.15 9.32 3.03
CA LYS A 120 -19.43 8.78 1.69
C LYS A 120 -18.76 7.42 1.49
N GLY A 121 -18.91 6.84 0.29
CA GLY A 121 -18.24 5.61 -0.10
C GLY A 121 -18.42 4.47 0.88
N LEU A 122 -17.29 3.87 1.30
CA LEU A 122 -17.25 2.75 2.24
C LEU A 122 -16.96 3.16 3.69
N SER A 123 -17.14 4.44 4.04
CA SER A 123 -16.89 4.98 5.39
C SER A 123 -17.60 4.23 6.52
N TYR A 124 -18.76 3.63 6.25
CA TYR A 124 -19.52 2.83 7.21
C TYR A 124 -18.72 1.63 7.77
N LEU A 125 -17.70 1.15 7.06
CA LEU A 125 -16.82 0.07 7.51
C LEU A 125 -15.94 0.46 8.72
N LEU A 126 -15.78 1.78 8.94
CA LEU A 126 -15.04 2.35 10.08
C LEU A 126 -15.97 2.75 11.24
N GLY A 127 -17.26 2.41 11.17
CA GLY A 127 -18.25 2.84 12.18
C GLY A 127 -17.97 2.35 13.61
N THR A 128 -17.16 1.30 13.77
CA THR A 128 -16.72 0.81 15.10
C THR A 128 -15.47 1.51 15.61
N VAL A 129 -14.75 2.28 14.78
CA VAL A 129 -13.55 3.02 15.18
C VAL A 129 -13.95 4.24 16.00
N GLU A 130 -13.70 4.18 17.30
CA GLU A 130 -13.93 5.28 18.23
C GLU A 130 -12.85 6.36 18.05
N SER A 131 -11.58 5.94 18.10
CA SER A 131 -10.44 6.83 17.88
C SER A 131 -9.30 6.13 17.15
N VAL A 132 -8.46 6.94 16.51
CA VAL A 132 -7.19 6.55 15.92
C VAL A 132 -6.13 7.55 16.36
N GLU A 133 -4.97 7.08 16.76
CA GLU A 133 -3.89 7.93 17.27
C GLU A 133 -2.55 7.55 16.66
N ALA A 134 -1.74 8.56 16.32
CA ALA A 134 -0.33 8.40 16.05
C ALA A 134 0.42 8.29 17.39
N VAL A 135 0.75 7.06 17.80
CA VAL A 135 1.48 6.80 19.04
C VAL A 135 2.91 7.35 18.93
N ASP A 136 3.49 7.23 17.74
CA ASP A 136 4.73 7.87 17.31
C ASP A 136 4.70 8.04 15.78
N GLY A 137 5.77 8.57 15.17
CA GLY A 137 5.81 8.86 13.73
C GLY A 137 5.57 7.66 12.80
N SER A 138 5.67 6.43 13.30
CA SER A 138 5.53 5.18 12.53
C SER A 138 4.58 4.17 13.18
N THR A 139 3.84 4.56 14.22
CA THR A 139 2.99 3.65 14.98
C THR A 139 1.60 4.24 15.12
N VAL A 140 0.60 3.48 14.68
CA VAL A 140 -0.80 3.89 14.73
C VAL A 140 -1.55 2.94 15.64
N ARG A 141 -2.36 3.49 16.56
CA ARG A 141 -3.29 2.70 17.37
C ARG A 141 -4.72 3.05 17.01
N PHE A 142 -5.51 2.01 16.77
CA PHE A 142 -6.96 2.09 16.61
C PHE A 142 -7.63 1.60 17.89
N ASN A 143 -8.60 2.38 18.38
CA ASN A 143 -9.48 2.01 19.47
C ASN A 143 -10.90 1.89 18.94
N LEU A 144 -11.54 0.76 19.22
CA LEU A 144 -12.88 0.44 18.77
C LEU A 144 -13.87 0.54 19.93
N ALA A 145 -15.06 1.04 19.65
CA ALA A 145 -16.15 1.16 20.62
C ALA A 145 -16.62 -0.21 21.17
N GLN A 146 -16.40 -1.28 20.41
CA GLN A 146 -16.72 -2.66 20.80
C GLN A 146 -15.83 -3.65 20.05
N ALA A 147 -15.72 -4.87 20.59
CA ALA A 147 -14.96 -5.93 19.93
C ALA A 147 -15.52 -6.23 18.54
N TYR A 148 -14.67 -6.15 17.51
CA TYR A 148 -15.10 -6.32 16.13
C TYR A 148 -14.11 -7.19 15.36
N ALA A 149 -14.43 -8.48 15.24
CA ALA A 149 -13.56 -9.47 14.59
C ALA A 149 -13.18 -9.11 13.13
N PRO A 150 -14.09 -8.53 12.31
CA PRO A 150 -13.75 -8.13 10.95
C PRO A 150 -12.91 -6.85 10.83
N PHE A 151 -12.48 -6.21 11.92
CA PHE A 151 -11.82 -4.89 11.87
C PHE A 151 -10.64 -4.83 10.90
N VAL A 152 -9.72 -5.80 10.97
CA VAL A 152 -8.56 -5.85 10.05
C VAL A 152 -8.99 -6.00 8.59
N ALA A 153 -10.12 -6.68 8.32
CA ALA A 153 -10.66 -6.80 6.97
C ALA A 153 -11.20 -5.46 6.44
N SER A 154 -11.83 -4.65 7.30
CA SER A 154 -12.29 -3.31 6.93
C SER A 154 -11.15 -2.40 6.45
N LEU A 155 -9.93 -2.59 6.96
CA LEU A 155 -8.77 -1.76 6.60
C LEU A 155 -8.27 -1.95 5.17
N VAL A 156 -8.69 -3.02 4.47
CA VAL A 156 -8.49 -3.17 3.02
C VAL A 156 -9.25 -2.10 2.23
N ARG A 157 -10.24 -1.46 2.85
CA ARG A 157 -11.03 -0.36 2.29
C ARG A 157 -10.69 0.99 2.94
N LEU A 158 -9.49 1.12 3.51
CA LEU A 158 -8.94 2.37 4.02
C LEU A 158 -7.65 2.71 3.25
N PRO A 159 -7.75 3.30 2.05
CA PRO A 159 -6.58 3.79 1.34
C PRO A 159 -5.99 4.99 2.08
N ILE A 160 -4.65 5.06 2.16
CA ILE A 160 -3.96 6.13 2.87
C ILE A 160 -3.60 7.25 1.90
N VAL A 161 -3.98 8.49 2.25
CA VAL A 161 -3.67 9.69 1.46
C VAL A 161 -2.58 10.53 2.12
N ASP A 162 -1.84 11.29 1.30
CA ASP A 162 -0.81 12.24 1.76
C ASP A 162 -1.49 13.43 2.47
N LYS A 163 -1.46 13.43 3.80
CA LYS A 163 -2.09 14.47 4.61
C LYS A 163 -1.60 15.85 4.21
N LYS A 164 -0.29 16.01 4.04
CA LYS A 164 0.31 17.31 3.75
C LYS A 164 -0.18 17.84 2.40
N LEU A 165 -0.14 17.01 1.36
CA LEU A 165 -0.57 17.41 0.02
C LEU A 165 -2.07 17.75 -0.01
N VAL A 166 -2.90 16.95 0.68
CA VAL A 166 -4.35 17.23 0.74
C VAL A 166 -4.62 18.55 1.49
N MET A 167 -3.94 18.79 2.61
CA MET A 167 -4.07 20.03 3.38
C MET A 167 -3.62 21.28 2.61
N GLU A 168 -2.64 21.14 1.72
CA GLU A 168 -2.21 22.23 0.83
C GLU A 168 -3.22 22.54 -0.29
N ASN A 169 -4.19 21.64 -0.53
CA ASN A 169 -5.17 21.73 -1.62
C ASN A 169 -6.62 21.63 -1.11
N LEU A 170 -6.90 22.13 0.10
CA LEU A 170 -8.27 22.20 0.60
C LEU A 170 -9.12 23.16 -0.26
N GLY A 171 -10.30 22.70 -0.63
CA GLY A 171 -11.35 23.52 -1.22
C GLY A 171 -12.20 24.22 -0.16
N ALA A 172 -13.16 25.01 -0.65
CA ALA A 172 -14.08 25.74 0.20
C ALA A 172 -15.09 24.78 0.88
N GLY A 173 -15.23 24.90 2.20
CA GLY A 173 -16.17 24.14 3.01
C GLY A 173 -16.22 24.62 4.46
N ASP A 174 -16.80 23.83 5.34
CA ASP A 174 -17.02 24.20 6.74
C ASP A 174 -15.82 23.83 7.63
N GLY A 175 -15.49 24.74 8.56
CA GLY A 175 -14.41 24.52 9.54
C GLY A 175 -13.00 24.62 8.96
N GLU A 176 -11.99 24.25 9.75
CA GLU A 176 -10.57 24.36 9.37
C GLU A 176 -10.15 23.41 8.25
N MET A 177 -10.93 22.35 8.02
CA MET A 177 -10.66 21.32 7.01
C MET A 177 -11.34 21.59 5.67
N GLY A 178 -12.12 22.67 5.54
CA GLY A 178 -12.79 23.02 4.28
C GLY A 178 -13.64 21.88 3.71
N ASP A 179 -13.40 21.51 2.46
CA ASP A 179 -14.04 20.36 1.81
C ASP A 179 -13.27 19.03 2.00
N TRP A 180 -12.30 18.97 2.93
CA TRP A 180 -11.40 17.83 3.11
C TRP A 180 -10.62 17.44 1.85
N GLY A 181 -10.35 18.38 0.94
CA GLY A 181 -9.66 18.15 -0.32
C GLY A 181 -10.47 17.33 -1.33
N GLU A 182 -11.79 17.25 -1.18
CA GLU A 182 -12.67 16.59 -2.15
C GLU A 182 -12.47 17.13 -3.57
N ALA A 183 -12.41 18.45 -3.75
CA ALA A 183 -12.21 19.06 -5.06
C ALA A 183 -10.84 18.75 -5.69
N PHE A 184 -9.82 18.44 -4.87
CA PHE A 184 -8.49 18.09 -5.34
C PHE A 184 -8.37 16.61 -5.75
N LEU A 185 -9.07 15.71 -5.05
CA LEU A 185 -8.99 14.27 -5.26
C LEU A 185 -10.08 13.70 -6.19
N SER A 186 -11.06 14.52 -6.59
CA SER A 186 -12.15 14.14 -7.50
C SER A 186 -11.81 14.36 -8.98
#